data_AF-A0A8J9RKG6-F1
#
_entry.id   AF-A0A8J9RKG6-F1
#
_cell.length_a   1.000
_cell.length_b   1.000
_cell.length_c   1.000
_cell.angle_alpha   90.00
_cell.angle_beta   90.00
_cell.angle_gamma   90.00
#
_symmetry.space_group_name_H-M   'P 1'
#
loop_
_entity.id
_entity.type
_entity.pdbx_description
1 polymer ?
#
loop_
_entity_poly.entity_id
_entity_poly.type
_entity_poly.pdbx_seq_one_letter_code
_entity_poly.pdbx_strand_id
1 'polypeptide(L)'
;MAARAAALLITLAALCFSTTWQPTSASTPHVHRHSLGATPEKHPQEAMHIVIAMYQEDINEVQQYVSQLLSIHSIASSRPRIFLYVKGGPEMTAQALQAGFAQQTIELPNIGREQETYLRHVVTHYDHLPAHVLFTQALANYEDLMLDRLNTLFSARTGLMGLGLNAVCTCEGHSQIWPDYQAGGFIRLREVWAIAQGTLCPHEFACFHNGFIMASRARLRLQPRKKWEYLLSLFMTGEDDPLRRNEMLYQHFESSIPEGWPTWGHVMERSWNALLNCTDPDVAYRCGEPACEEADCTGLEQCQCLDPVLSDRLAPI
;
A
#
# COMPACT_ATOMS: atom_id res chain seq x y z
N MET A 1 -6.57 79.29 -16.66
CA MET A 1 -7.14 78.37 -15.65
C MET A 1 -6.02 77.39 -15.28
N ALA A 2 -5.03 77.87 -14.52
CA ALA A 2 -4.96 77.78 -13.05
C ALA A 2 -4.41 76.41 -12.59
N ALA A 3 -3.09 76.36 -12.51
CA ALA A 3 -2.32 75.38 -11.75
C ALA A 3 -2.47 75.59 -10.23
N ARG A 4 -2.36 74.51 -9.44
CA ARG A 4 -2.01 74.44 -8.00
C ARG A 4 -1.70 72.96 -7.71
N ALA A 5 -0.45 72.55 -7.43
CA ALA A 5 0.31 72.70 -6.17
C ALA A 5 -0.41 71.99 -4.99
N ALA A 6 0.21 71.19 -4.11
CA ALA A 6 1.61 71.05 -3.71
C ALA A 6 1.83 69.70 -2.99
N ALA A 7 3.08 69.26 -2.93
CA ALA A 7 3.58 68.25 -2.01
C ALA A 7 3.80 68.85 -0.61
N LEU A 8 3.62 68.04 0.44
CA LEU A 8 4.23 68.30 1.75
C LEU A 8 4.39 66.98 2.55
N LEU A 9 5.64 66.57 2.70
CA LEU A 9 6.16 65.61 3.67
C LEU A 9 6.48 66.38 4.95
N ILE A 10 5.91 66.02 6.11
CA ILE A 10 6.64 66.07 7.41
C ILE A 10 6.14 64.94 8.32
N THR A 11 7.10 64.13 8.74
CA THR A 11 7.12 63.08 9.75
C THR A 11 6.78 63.56 11.16
N LEU A 12 6.05 62.75 11.94
CA LEU A 12 6.20 62.71 13.40
C LEU A 12 6.02 61.27 13.90
N ALA A 13 6.97 60.89 14.75
CA ALA A 13 7.30 59.53 15.13
C ALA A 13 6.47 59.01 16.32
N ALA A 14 6.32 57.68 16.32
CA ALA A 14 6.40 56.75 17.44
C ALA A 14 5.70 57.10 18.77
N LEU A 15 4.77 56.22 19.18
CA LEU A 15 4.77 55.63 20.53
C LEU A 15 3.89 54.37 20.56
N CYS A 16 4.58 53.23 20.67
CA CYS A 16 4.23 52.01 21.39
C CYS A 16 2.79 51.47 21.32
N PHE A 17 2.59 50.38 20.57
CA PHE A 17 2.17 49.09 21.14
C PHE A 17 2.65 47.96 20.23
N SER A 18 3.81 47.40 20.58
CA SER A 18 4.28 46.11 20.09
C SER A 18 3.41 45.00 20.69
N THR A 19 2.37 44.58 19.99
CA THR A 19 1.82 43.24 20.16
C THR A 19 2.11 42.46 18.90
N THR A 20 3.32 41.90 18.85
CA THR A 20 3.67 40.84 17.90
C THR A 20 2.82 39.63 18.22
N TRP A 21 1.66 39.53 17.57
CA TRP A 21 0.95 38.28 17.45
C TRP A 21 1.73 37.42 16.47
N GLN A 22 2.59 36.55 17.01
CA GLN A 22 3.11 35.42 16.27
C GLN A 22 1.95 34.43 16.09
N PRO A 23 1.53 34.08 14.87
CA PRO A 23 0.75 32.88 14.69
C PRO A 23 1.70 31.70 14.93
N THR A 24 1.67 31.15 16.14
CA THR A 24 2.17 29.79 16.38
C THR A 24 1.20 28.82 15.73
N SER A 25 1.26 28.70 14.40
CA SER A 25 0.73 27.53 13.71
C SER A 25 1.76 26.42 13.81
N ALA A 26 1.94 25.90 15.03
CA ALA A 26 2.44 24.56 15.22
C ALA A 26 1.31 23.63 14.73
N SER A 27 1.38 23.25 13.45
CA SER A 27 0.64 22.10 12.96
C SER A 27 1.22 20.86 13.65
N THR A 28 0.70 20.54 14.84
CA THR A 28 0.85 19.20 15.39
C THR A 28 0.27 18.23 14.37
N PRO A 29 1.05 17.29 13.81
CA PRO A 29 0.46 16.22 13.04
C PRO A 29 -0.47 15.47 13.99
N HIS A 30 -1.77 15.46 13.70
CA HIS A 30 -2.72 14.57 14.35
C HIS A 30 -2.38 13.15 13.92
N VAL A 31 -1.38 12.57 14.58
CA VAL A 31 -1.12 11.13 14.53
C VAL A 31 -2.30 10.49 15.24
N HIS A 32 -3.25 9.97 14.46
CA HIS A 32 -4.24 9.03 14.97
C HIS A 32 -3.49 7.76 15.42
N ARG A 33 -3.09 7.76 16.69
CA ARG A 33 -2.49 6.61 17.37
C ARG A 33 -3.59 5.57 17.57
N HIS A 34 -3.81 4.73 16.55
CA HIS A 34 -4.33 3.39 16.82
C HIS A 34 -3.24 2.66 17.61
N SER A 35 -3.38 2.67 18.94
CA SER A 35 -2.43 2.00 19.82
C SER A 35 -2.45 0.51 19.48
N LEU A 36 -1.32 0.00 18.98
CA LEU A 36 -1.08 -1.42 18.71
C LEU A 36 -1.01 -2.15 20.06
N GLY A 37 -2.16 -2.45 20.65
CA GLY A 37 -2.28 -3.33 21.80
C GLY A 37 -2.18 -4.78 21.31
N ALA A 38 -0.97 -5.32 21.21
CA ALA A 38 -0.77 -6.74 20.94
C ALA A 38 -0.51 -7.48 22.26
N THR A 39 -1.44 -8.35 22.65
CA THR A 39 -1.15 -9.43 23.60
C THR A 39 -0.25 -10.47 22.93
N PRO A 40 0.81 -10.96 23.60
CA PRO A 40 1.69 -11.96 23.03
C PRO A 40 1.01 -13.34 23.07
N GLU A 41 0.37 -13.72 21.96
CA GLU A 41 -0.11 -15.08 21.76
C GLU A 41 1.07 -15.93 21.25
N LYS A 42 1.54 -16.88 22.06
CA LYS A 42 2.62 -17.81 21.71
C LYS A 42 2.13 -18.82 20.66
N HIS A 43 2.15 -18.44 19.39
CA HIS A 43 2.00 -19.40 18.28
C HIS A 43 3.35 -20.09 17.99
N PRO A 44 3.36 -21.41 17.70
CA PRO A 44 4.58 -22.10 17.32
C PRO A 44 5.12 -21.53 15.99
N GLN A 45 6.32 -20.94 16.04
CA GLN A 45 7.16 -20.48 14.91
C GLN A 45 6.39 -19.97 13.68
N GLU A 46 6.10 -18.66 13.70
CA GLU A 46 5.32 -17.93 12.71
C GLU A 46 6.02 -17.84 11.35
N ALA A 47 5.96 -18.94 10.59
CA ALA A 47 6.42 -19.03 9.22
C ALA A 47 5.77 -17.95 8.35
N MET A 48 6.55 -17.14 7.63
CA MET A 48 6.05 -16.16 6.66
C MET A 48 5.09 -16.81 5.65
N HIS A 49 4.10 -16.08 5.13
CA HIS A 49 3.38 -16.52 3.94
C HIS A 49 3.92 -15.79 2.71
N ILE A 50 4.19 -16.53 1.63
CA ILE A 50 4.42 -15.98 0.28
C ILE A 50 3.16 -16.28 -0.52
N VAL A 51 2.42 -15.24 -0.90
CA VAL A 51 1.13 -15.30 -1.57
C VAL A 51 1.31 -14.82 -3.00
N ILE A 52 1.12 -15.74 -3.94
CA ILE A 52 1.38 -15.52 -5.36
C ILE A 52 0.07 -15.59 -6.12
N ALA A 53 -0.25 -14.54 -6.87
CA ALA A 53 -1.36 -14.53 -7.82
C ALA A 53 -0.84 -14.85 -9.23
N MET A 54 -1.29 -15.98 -9.79
CA MET A 54 -0.92 -16.48 -11.11
C MET A 54 -2.16 -16.52 -12.01
N TYR A 55 -2.03 -16.13 -13.28
CA TYR A 55 -3.05 -16.25 -14.30
C TYR A 55 -2.67 -17.18 -15.45
N GLN A 56 -1.68 -16.82 -16.27
CA GLN A 56 -1.29 -17.57 -17.48
C GLN A 56 0.23 -17.64 -17.67
N GLU A 57 0.99 -17.26 -16.64
CA GLU A 57 2.45 -17.28 -16.64
C GLU A 57 2.99 -18.72 -16.78
N ASP A 58 4.21 -18.88 -17.31
CA ASP A 58 4.85 -20.19 -17.42
C ASP A 58 5.20 -20.73 -16.03
N ILE A 59 4.79 -21.97 -15.73
CA ILE A 59 4.95 -22.53 -14.38
C ILE A 59 6.42 -22.72 -13.97
N ASN A 60 7.32 -22.94 -14.93
CA ASN A 60 8.74 -23.11 -14.65
C ASN A 60 9.37 -21.74 -14.33
N GLU A 61 8.97 -20.69 -15.05
CA GLU A 61 9.37 -19.31 -14.73
C GLU A 61 8.91 -18.92 -13.34
N VAL A 62 7.66 -19.23 -12.96
CA VAL A 62 7.15 -18.97 -11.61
C VAL A 62 7.93 -19.77 -10.55
N GLN A 63 8.29 -21.02 -10.83
CA GLN A 63 9.09 -21.83 -9.91
C GLN A 63 10.52 -21.27 -9.75
N GLN A 64 11.12 -20.78 -10.83
CA GLN A 64 12.42 -20.11 -10.79
C GLN A 64 12.34 -18.82 -9.98
N TYR A 65 11.29 -18.03 -10.19
CA TYR A 65 11.00 -16.82 -9.44
C TYR A 65 10.86 -17.07 -7.93
N VAL A 66 10.11 -18.11 -7.55
CA VAL A 66 10.05 -18.56 -6.16
C VAL A 66 11.43 -18.96 -5.63
N SER A 67 12.26 -19.62 -6.44
CA SER A 67 13.61 -20.02 -6.03
C SER A 67 14.50 -18.80 -5.76
N GLN A 68 14.37 -17.72 -6.53
CA GLN A 68 15.06 -16.45 -6.26
C GLN A 68 14.58 -15.81 -4.96
N LEU A 69 13.27 -15.74 -4.71
CA LEU A 69 12.73 -15.25 -3.44
C LEU A 69 13.29 -16.02 -2.23
N LEU A 70 13.35 -17.35 -2.34
CA LEU A 70 13.90 -18.23 -1.30
C LEU A 70 15.42 -18.16 -1.16
N SER A 71 16.14 -17.57 -2.12
CA SER A 71 17.58 -17.35 -2.03
C SER A 71 17.93 -16.16 -1.12
N ILE A 72 16.98 -15.26 -0.87
CA ILE A 72 17.15 -14.12 0.02
C ILE A 72 17.20 -14.62 1.47
N HIS A 73 18.31 -14.35 2.16
CA HIS A 73 18.58 -14.91 3.49
C HIS A 73 17.49 -14.59 4.53
N SER A 74 17.00 -13.34 4.55
CA SER A 74 15.96 -12.88 5.46
C SER A 74 14.62 -13.58 5.20
N ILE A 75 14.28 -13.84 3.93
CA ILE A 75 13.10 -14.61 3.52
C ILE A 75 13.26 -16.07 3.90
N ALA A 76 14.34 -16.74 3.50
CA ALA A 76 14.59 -18.15 3.82
C ALA A 76 14.55 -18.42 5.33
N SER A 77 15.14 -17.52 6.13
CA SER A 77 15.19 -17.63 7.60
C SER A 77 13.80 -17.53 8.25
N SER A 78 12.84 -16.89 7.58
CA SER A 78 11.44 -16.83 8.02
C SER A 78 10.65 -18.12 7.73
N ARG A 79 11.28 -19.13 7.11
CA ARG A 79 10.71 -20.44 6.76
C ARG A 79 9.35 -20.33 6.07
N PRO A 80 9.29 -19.66 4.92
CA PRO A 80 8.02 -19.27 4.31
C PRO A 80 7.19 -20.46 3.86
N ARG A 81 5.86 -20.28 3.90
CA ARG A 81 4.86 -21.13 3.26
C ARG A 81 4.35 -20.41 2.02
N ILE A 82 4.42 -21.10 0.89
CA ILE A 82 4.03 -20.64 -0.43
C ILE A 82 2.56 -21.02 -0.67
N PHE A 83 1.75 -20.02 -0.98
CA PHE A 83 0.37 -20.13 -1.41
C PHE A 83 0.27 -19.60 -2.83
N LEU A 84 -0.03 -20.50 -3.77
CA LEU A 84 -0.21 -20.17 -5.17
C LEU A 84 -1.69 -20.14 -5.52
N TYR A 85 -2.20 -18.97 -5.86
CA TYR A 85 -3.57 -18.80 -6.32
C TYR A 85 -3.58 -18.72 -7.85
N VAL A 86 -4.24 -19.67 -8.49
CA VAL A 86 -4.24 -19.85 -9.94
C VAL A 86 -5.58 -19.39 -10.52
N LYS A 87 -5.52 -18.41 -11.41
CA LYS A 87 -6.68 -17.80 -12.08
C LYS A 87 -6.86 -18.26 -13.53
N GLY A 88 -5.93 -19.06 -14.05
CA GLY A 88 -5.90 -19.57 -15.43
C GLY A 88 -6.88 -20.69 -15.75
N GLY A 89 -7.65 -21.14 -14.75
CA GLY A 89 -8.58 -22.26 -14.88
C GLY A 89 -7.97 -23.63 -14.58
N PRO A 90 -8.77 -24.71 -14.71
CA PRO A 90 -8.45 -26.02 -14.15
C PRO A 90 -7.18 -26.68 -14.70
N GLU A 91 -6.91 -26.51 -15.99
CA GLU A 91 -5.73 -27.09 -16.63
C GLU A 91 -4.44 -26.49 -16.06
N MET A 92 -4.42 -25.16 -15.89
CA MET A 92 -3.28 -24.48 -15.29
C MET A 92 -3.16 -24.80 -13.80
N THR A 93 -4.27 -24.92 -13.07
CA THR A 93 -4.27 -25.39 -11.67
C THR A 93 -3.63 -26.78 -11.56
N ALA A 94 -3.95 -27.70 -12.49
CA ALA A 94 -3.38 -29.03 -12.50
C ALA A 94 -1.86 -29.02 -12.77
N GLN A 95 -1.40 -28.19 -13.70
CA GLN A 95 0.04 -28.00 -13.97
C GLN A 95 0.77 -27.45 -12.73
N ALA A 96 0.18 -26.44 -12.07
CA ALA A 96 0.73 -25.86 -10.86
C ALA A 96 0.80 -26.85 -9.69
N LEU A 97 -0.22 -27.70 -9.53
CA LEU A 97 -0.21 -28.80 -8.57
C LEU A 97 0.89 -29.83 -8.88
N GLN A 98 1.08 -30.16 -10.16
CA GLN A 98 2.12 -31.10 -10.60
C GLN A 98 3.54 -30.57 -10.34
N ALA A 99 3.77 -29.26 -10.47
CA ALA A 99 5.06 -28.65 -10.21
C ALA A 99 5.50 -28.74 -8.72
N GLY A 100 4.54 -28.80 -7.79
CA GLY A 100 4.79 -29.21 -6.40
C GLY A 100 5.65 -28.28 -5.54
N PHE A 101 5.90 -27.03 -5.98
CA PHE A 101 6.70 -26.06 -5.20
C PHE A 101 5.87 -25.29 -4.15
N ALA A 102 4.56 -25.20 -4.33
CA ALA A 102 3.66 -24.51 -3.40
C ALA A 102 3.11 -25.46 -2.33
N GLN A 103 3.00 -25.00 -1.08
CA GLN A 103 2.33 -25.77 -0.02
C GLN A 103 0.82 -25.85 -0.24
N GLN A 104 0.23 -24.82 -0.86
CA GLN A 104 -1.15 -24.84 -1.29
C GLN A 104 -1.28 -24.20 -2.67
N THR A 105 -2.01 -24.88 -3.55
CA THR A 105 -2.44 -24.36 -4.85
C THR A 105 -3.96 -24.24 -4.83
N ILE A 106 -4.48 -23.05 -5.07
CA ILE A 106 -5.91 -22.72 -4.97
C ILE A 106 -6.38 -22.13 -6.29
N GLU A 107 -7.37 -22.77 -6.92
CA GLU A 107 -8.03 -22.20 -8.09
C GLU A 107 -8.97 -21.05 -7.71
N LEU A 108 -8.93 -19.96 -8.47
CA LEU A 108 -9.82 -18.81 -8.35
C LEU A 108 -10.37 -18.39 -9.72
N PRO A 109 -11.56 -17.76 -9.78
CA PRO A 109 -12.00 -17.07 -10.98
C PRO A 109 -11.06 -15.88 -11.30
N ASN A 110 -10.88 -15.56 -12.58
CA ASN A 110 -10.09 -14.40 -13.01
C ASN A 110 -10.84 -13.07 -12.79
N ILE A 111 -10.98 -12.68 -11.53
CA ILE A 111 -11.66 -11.46 -11.09
C ILE A 111 -10.67 -10.62 -10.28
N GLY A 112 -10.68 -9.29 -10.51
CA GLY A 112 -10.00 -8.35 -9.63
C GLY A 112 -8.47 -8.43 -9.60
N ARG A 113 -7.89 -9.13 -10.59
CA ARG A 113 -6.45 -9.37 -10.72
C ARG A 113 -5.84 -9.91 -9.42
N GLU A 114 -4.61 -9.53 -9.09
CA GLU A 114 -3.91 -9.95 -7.89
C GLU A 114 -4.51 -9.41 -6.58
N GLN A 115 -5.18 -8.25 -6.60
CA GLN A 115 -5.71 -7.64 -5.38
C GLN A 115 -6.85 -8.45 -4.74
N GLU A 116 -7.72 -9.05 -5.56
CA GLU A 116 -8.75 -9.97 -5.07
C GLU A 116 -8.13 -11.20 -4.40
N THR A 117 -7.04 -11.72 -4.97
CA THR A 117 -6.29 -12.84 -4.38
C THR A 117 -5.77 -12.48 -2.99
N TYR A 118 -5.16 -11.30 -2.85
CA TYR A 118 -4.57 -10.87 -1.58
C TYR A 118 -5.62 -10.66 -0.50
N LEU A 119 -6.72 -9.99 -0.82
CA LEU A 119 -7.85 -9.82 0.11
C LEU A 119 -8.43 -11.17 0.53
N ARG A 120 -8.61 -12.09 -0.42
CA ARG A 120 -9.08 -13.44 -0.11
C ARG A 120 -8.15 -14.16 0.84
N HIS A 121 -6.83 -14.07 0.63
CA HIS A 121 -5.85 -14.66 1.53
C HIS A 121 -5.95 -14.08 2.95
N VAL A 122 -6.03 -12.74 3.08
CA VAL A 122 -6.20 -12.06 4.36
C VAL A 122 -7.48 -12.51 5.07
N VAL A 123 -8.62 -12.54 4.37
CA VAL A 123 -9.91 -12.98 4.95
C VAL A 123 -9.85 -14.43 5.41
N THR A 124 -9.28 -15.31 4.58
CA THR A 124 -9.22 -16.76 4.83
C THR A 124 -8.36 -17.08 6.04
N HIS A 125 -7.25 -16.35 6.20
CA HIS A 125 -6.25 -16.63 7.23
C HIS A 125 -6.26 -15.62 8.38
N TYR A 126 -7.26 -14.73 8.46
CA TYR A 126 -7.26 -13.57 9.36
C TYR A 126 -6.87 -13.90 10.81
N ASP A 127 -7.44 -14.98 11.34
CA ASP A 127 -7.22 -15.43 12.72
C ASP A 127 -5.85 -16.09 12.93
N HIS A 128 -5.22 -16.56 11.84
CA HIS A 128 -3.97 -17.31 11.83
C HIS A 128 -2.91 -16.71 10.90
N LEU A 129 -2.93 -15.38 10.70
CA LEU A 129 -1.93 -14.70 9.89
C LEU A 129 -0.52 -14.94 10.48
N PRO A 130 0.49 -15.13 9.63
CA PRO A 130 1.89 -15.27 10.07
C PRO A 130 2.46 -13.92 10.52
N ALA A 131 3.71 -13.88 11.00
CA ALA A 131 4.37 -12.62 11.36
C ALA A 131 4.35 -11.60 10.19
N HIS A 132 4.67 -12.10 8.98
CA HIS A 132 4.71 -11.32 7.75
C HIS A 132 4.10 -12.10 6.59
N VAL A 133 3.48 -11.36 5.67
CA VAL A 133 2.95 -11.87 4.41
C VAL A 133 3.58 -11.08 3.26
N LEU A 134 4.25 -11.80 2.36
CA LEU A 134 4.69 -11.29 1.07
C LEU A 134 3.57 -11.54 0.06
N PHE A 135 3.01 -10.48 -0.50
CA PHE A 135 2.05 -10.53 -1.60
C PHE A 135 2.77 -10.16 -2.90
N THR A 136 2.66 -11.00 -3.93
CA THR A 136 3.30 -10.75 -5.22
C THR A 136 2.53 -11.37 -6.38
N GLN A 137 2.79 -10.88 -7.60
CA GLN A 137 2.34 -11.50 -8.83
C GLN A 137 3.21 -12.73 -9.13
N ALA A 138 2.77 -13.59 -10.04
CA ALA A 138 3.53 -14.77 -10.47
C ALA A 138 4.86 -14.40 -11.13
N LEU A 139 4.91 -13.28 -11.84
CA LEU A 139 6.12 -12.65 -12.36
C LEU A 139 5.98 -11.13 -12.17
N ALA A 140 6.92 -10.49 -11.47
CA ALA A 140 6.84 -9.08 -11.14
C ALA A 140 7.40 -8.23 -12.30
N ASN A 141 6.65 -7.23 -12.77
CA ASN A 141 7.11 -6.32 -13.83
C ASN A 141 8.35 -5.48 -13.45
N TYR A 142 8.69 -5.41 -12.16
CA TYR A 142 9.91 -4.77 -11.63
C TYR A 142 10.61 -5.75 -10.67
N GLU A 143 10.90 -6.96 -11.16
CA GLU A 143 11.49 -8.05 -10.37
C GLU A 143 12.77 -7.61 -9.66
N ASP A 144 13.75 -7.06 -10.37
CA ASP A 144 15.04 -6.65 -9.80
C ASP A 144 14.85 -5.66 -8.63
N LEU A 145 14.02 -4.63 -8.83
CA LEU A 145 13.70 -3.65 -7.79
C LEU A 145 13.08 -4.29 -6.55
N MET A 146 12.16 -5.23 -6.75
CA MET A 146 11.51 -5.93 -5.64
C MET A 146 12.49 -6.85 -4.91
N LEU A 147 13.32 -7.62 -5.63
CA LEU A 147 14.32 -8.51 -5.04
C LEU A 147 15.35 -7.70 -4.24
N ASP A 148 15.81 -6.57 -4.77
CA ASP A 148 16.75 -5.68 -4.08
C ASP A 148 16.16 -5.12 -2.80
N ARG A 149 14.89 -4.69 -2.81
CA ARG A 149 14.20 -4.20 -1.60
C ARG A 149 14.01 -5.30 -0.57
N LEU A 150 13.64 -6.50 -0.99
CA LEU A 150 13.54 -7.64 -0.06
C LEU A 150 14.89 -7.99 0.54
N ASN A 151 15.97 -7.91 -0.23
CA ASN A 151 17.31 -8.22 0.24
C ASN A 151 17.88 -7.15 1.20
N THR A 152 17.57 -5.87 0.95
CA THR A 152 18.18 -4.73 1.66
C THR A 152 17.31 -4.19 2.80
N LEU A 153 15.99 -4.21 2.67
CA LEU A 153 15.06 -3.50 3.56
C LEU A 153 14.21 -4.40 4.43
N PHE A 154 13.94 -5.63 4.00
CA PHE A 154 13.09 -6.51 4.79
C PHE A 154 13.76 -6.86 6.12
N SER A 155 13.04 -6.60 7.21
CA SER A 155 13.46 -6.94 8.56
C SER A 155 12.26 -7.41 9.39
N ALA A 156 12.52 -7.92 10.59
CA ALA A 156 11.47 -8.28 11.54
C ALA A 156 10.60 -7.08 11.97
N ARG A 157 11.03 -5.84 11.69
CA ARG A 157 10.28 -4.61 11.97
C ARG A 157 9.47 -4.11 10.79
N THR A 158 9.54 -4.74 9.62
CA THR A 158 8.81 -4.30 8.43
C THR A 158 7.30 -4.41 8.66
N GLY A 159 6.63 -3.28 8.87
CA GLY A 159 5.18 -3.22 9.04
C GLY A 159 4.46 -3.22 7.68
N LEU A 160 4.87 -2.32 6.80
CA LEU A 160 4.43 -2.28 5.40
C LEU A 160 5.55 -1.75 4.51
N MET A 161 5.87 -2.48 3.45
CA MET A 161 6.82 -2.07 2.42
C MET A 161 6.21 -2.31 1.04
N GLY A 162 6.12 -1.25 0.24
CA GLY A 162 5.86 -1.35 -1.19
C GLY A 162 7.09 -1.88 -1.89
N LEU A 163 6.94 -2.93 -2.69
CA LEU A 163 8.06 -3.54 -3.38
C LEU A 163 8.18 -3.06 -4.83
N GLY A 164 7.13 -2.44 -5.37
CA GLY A 164 7.10 -1.81 -6.69
C GLY A 164 7.32 -0.30 -6.66
N LEU A 165 6.74 0.42 -7.61
CA LEU A 165 6.89 1.87 -7.64
C LEU A 165 6.13 2.52 -6.47
N ASN A 166 6.81 3.40 -5.74
CA ASN A 166 6.19 4.23 -4.72
C ASN A 166 5.78 5.57 -5.33
N ALA A 167 4.63 6.09 -4.92
CA ALA A 167 4.08 7.32 -5.45
C ALA A 167 3.41 8.14 -4.35
N VAL A 168 3.23 9.43 -4.57
CA VAL A 168 2.22 10.21 -3.86
C VAL A 168 0.93 10.12 -4.65
N CYS A 169 -0.12 9.60 -4.01
CA CYS A 169 -1.48 9.60 -4.53
C CYS A 169 -2.26 10.77 -3.95
N THR A 170 -3.22 11.27 -4.73
CA THR A 170 -4.27 12.15 -4.22
C THR A 170 -5.60 11.43 -4.11
N CYS A 171 -6.49 11.96 -3.29
CA CYS A 171 -7.82 11.38 -3.08
C CYS A 171 -8.78 11.64 -4.25
N GLU A 172 -8.43 12.57 -5.13
CA GLU A 172 -9.03 12.78 -6.44
C GLU A 172 -8.61 11.70 -7.46
N GLY A 173 -7.70 10.80 -7.10
CA GLY A 173 -7.30 9.68 -7.95
C GLY A 173 -6.16 10.01 -8.91
N HIS A 174 -5.33 11.01 -8.61
CA HIS A 174 -4.07 11.27 -9.32
C HIS A 174 -2.91 10.53 -8.65
N SER A 175 -1.88 10.19 -9.42
CA SER A 175 -0.63 9.61 -8.93
C SER A 175 0.56 10.33 -9.56
N GLN A 176 1.54 10.73 -8.75
CA GLN A 176 2.70 11.52 -9.22
C GLN A 176 3.52 10.81 -10.31
N ILE A 177 3.52 9.47 -10.35
CA ILE A 177 4.29 8.70 -11.33
C ILE A 177 3.55 8.51 -12.65
N TRP A 178 2.29 8.95 -12.72
CA TRP A 178 1.44 8.92 -13.90
C TRP A 178 0.79 10.29 -14.11
N PRO A 179 1.57 11.37 -14.30
CA PRO A 179 1.05 12.74 -14.36
C PRO A 179 0.08 12.97 -15.54
N ASP A 180 0.21 12.17 -16.61
CA ASP A 180 -0.69 12.20 -17.76
C ASP A 180 -2.08 11.62 -17.45
N TYR A 181 -2.19 10.85 -16.36
CA TYR A 181 -3.44 10.31 -15.85
C TYR A 181 -4.06 11.40 -14.96
N GLN A 182 -4.95 12.22 -15.56
CA GLN A 182 -5.60 13.34 -14.87
C GLN A 182 -6.37 12.88 -13.61
N ALA A 183 -6.72 13.85 -12.76
CA ALA A 183 -7.62 13.62 -11.62
C ALA A 183 -8.87 12.85 -12.08
N GLY A 184 -9.19 11.74 -11.41
CA GLY A 184 -10.25 10.81 -11.80
C GLY A 184 -9.76 9.41 -12.17
N GLY A 185 -8.46 9.20 -12.38
CA GLY A 185 -7.89 7.89 -12.70
C GLY A 185 -8.22 6.79 -11.69
N PHE A 186 -8.28 7.10 -10.38
CA PHE A 186 -8.60 6.13 -9.32
C PHE A 186 -9.76 6.62 -8.44
N ILE A 187 -10.92 6.80 -9.06
CA ILE A 187 -12.06 7.57 -8.53
C ILE A 187 -12.67 7.10 -7.19
N ARG A 188 -12.28 5.91 -6.70
CA ARG A 188 -12.78 5.33 -5.44
C ARG A 188 -11.77 5.33 -4.28
N LEU A 189 -10.60 5.97 -4.45
CA LEU A 189 -9.60 6.03 -3.39
C LEU A 189 -10.12 6.71 -2.13
N ARG A 190 -10.90 7.78 -2.25
CA ARG A 190 -11.51 8.46 -1.10
C ARG A 190 -12.49 7.57 -0.32
N GLU A 191 -13.26 6.72 -0.99
CA GLU A 191 -14.17 5.79 -0.33
C GLU A 191 -13.39 4.70 0.41
N VAL A 192 -12.35 4.13 -0.21
CA VAL A 192 -11.50 3.13 0.48
C VAL A 192 -10.73 3.76 1.63
N TRP A 193 -10.27 5.00 1.50
CA TRP A 193 -9.70 5.76 2.62
C TRP A 193 -10.70 5.89 3.76
N ALA A 194 -11.92 6.34 3.50
CA ALA A 194 -12.94 6.50 4.53
C ALA A 194 -13.24 5.17 5.25
N ILE A 195 -13.26 4.06 4.50
CA ILE A 195 -13.39 2.70 5.08
C ILE A 195 -12.20 2.36 5.97
N ALA A 196 -10.98 2.64 5.51
CA ALA A 196 -9.74 2.28 6.19
C ALA A 196 -9.49 3.12 7.46
N GLN A 197 -9.60 4.43 7.33
CA GLN A 197 -9.15 5.42 8.31
C GLN A 197 -10.29 6.02 9.14
N GLY A 198 -11.55 5.88 8.69
CA GLY A 198 -12.70 6.47 9.38
C GLY A 198 -12.73 8.00 9.33
N THR A 199 -11.96 8.61 8.43
CA THR A 199 -11.84 10.05 8.24
C THR A 199 -12.05 10.43 6.78
N LEU A 200 -12.21 11.72 6.51
CA LEU A 200 -12.14 12.21 5.13
C LEU A 200 -10.72 12.04 4.60
N CYS A 201 -10.63 11.75 3.32
CA CYS A 201 -9.38 11.53 2.61
C CYS A 201 -8.56 12.84 2.59
N PRO A 202 -7.26 12.82 2.93
CA PRO A 202 -6.39 14.00 2.89
C PRO A 202 -6.16 14.46 1.45
N HIS A 203 -5.40 15.52 1.23
CA HIS A 203 -5.04 15.87 -0.14
C HIS A 203 -4.12 14.82 -0.76
N GLU A 204 -3.10 14.39 -0.01
CA GLU A 204 -2.03 13.52 -0.47
C GLU A 204 -1.71 12.44 0.57
N PHE A 205 -1.27 11.28 0.08
CA PHE A 205 -0.78 10.18 0.91
C PHE A 205 0.16 9.27 0.11
N ALA A 206 0.98 8.48 0.82
CA ALA A 206 1.81 7.47 0.18
C ALA A 206 0.99 6.36 -0.48
N CYS A 207 1.36 6.14 -1.73
CA CYS A 207 0.98 5.18 -2.75
C CYS A 207 1.89 4.00 -3.06
N PHE A 208 1.39 2.82 -3.36
CA PHE A 208 2.16 1.82 -4.11
C PHE A 208 1.48 1.43 -5.42
N HIS A 209 2.30 1.04 -6.39
CA HIS A 209 1.88 0.51 -7.69
C HIS A 209 2.47 -0.88 -7.93
N ASN A 210 1.94 -1.56 -8.94
CA ASN A 210 2.37 -2.86 -9.45
C ASN A 210 2.00 -4.08 -8.59
N GLY A 211 1.41 -3.87 -7.41
CA GLY A 211 0.72 -4.93 -6.69
C GLY A 211 1.59 -5.88 -5.87
N PHE A 212 2.86 -5.57 -5.61
CA PHE A 212 3.69 -6.38 -4.71
C PHE A 212 4.03 -5.61 -3.43
N ILE A 213 3.73 -6.22 -2.28
CA ILE A 213 3.90 -5.62 -0.96
C ILE A 213 4.36 -6.68 0.07
N MET A 214 5.11 -6.23 1.08
CA MET A 214 5.35 -6.98 2.32
C MET A 214 4.55 -6.32 3.44
N ALA A 215 3.74 -7.09 4.16
CA ALA A 215 2.94 -6.58 5.26
C ALA A 215 3.06 -7.45 6.52
N SER A 216 3.18 -6.82 7.69
CA SER A 216 3.13 -7.53 8.96
C SER A 216 1.69 -7.88 9.33
N ARG A 217 1.51 -8.92 10.14
CA ARG A 217 0.21 -9.22 10.74
C ARG A 217 -0.32 -8.09 11.62
N ALA A 218 0.55 -7.36 12.31
CA ALA A 218 0.12 -6.23 13.14
C ALA A 218 -0.59 -5.18 12.30
N ARG A 219 -0.06 -4.88 11.09
CA ARG A 219 -0.71 -3.99 10.13
C ARG A 219 -1.96 -4.59 9.50
N LEU A 220 -1.93 -5.86 9.08
CA LEU A 220 -3.10 -6.53 8.50
C LEU A 220 -4.29 -6.61 9.49
N ARG A 221 -4.01 -6.65 10.80
CA ARG A 221 -5.02 -6.65 11.87
C ARG A 221 -5.51 -5.26 12.29
N LEU A 222 -4.99 -4.17 11.71
CA LEU A 222 -5.52 -2.82 11.96
C LEU A 222 -6.98 -2.70 11.52
N GLN A 223 -7.32 -3.39 10.42
CA GLN A 223 -8.70 -3.47 9.96
C GLN A 223 -9.37 -4.73 10.52
N PRO A 224 -10.58 -4.62 11.11
CA PRO A 224 -11.31 -5.81 11.54
C PRO A 224 -11.67 -6.68 10.33
N ARG A 225 -11.73 -8.01 10.54
CA ARG A 225 -12.08 -9.01 9.51
C ARG A 225 -13.25 -8.61 8.62
N LYS A 226 -14.33 -8.07 9.20
CA LYS A 226 -15.51 -7.62 8.46
C LYS A 226 -15.23 -6.55 7.40
N LYS A 227 -14.23 -5.68 7.61
CA LYS A 227 -13.82 -4.71 6.58
C LYS A 227 -13.10 -5.39 5.43
N TRP A 228 -12.24 -6.37 5.70
CA TRP A 228 -11.61 -7.17 4.65
C TRP A 228 -12.64 -7.96 3.83
N GLU A 229 -13.60 -8.58 4.51
CA GLU A 229 -14.73 -9.29 3.87
C GLU A 229 -15.57 -8.35 3.01
N TYR A 230 -15.84 -7.13 3.50
CA TYR A 230 -16.54 -6.11 2.74
C TYR A 230 -15.76 -5.71 1.48
N LEU A 231 -14.47 -5.37 1.61
CA LEU A 231 -13.63 -5.00 0.46
C LEU A 231 -13.54 -6.14 -0.57
N LEU A 232 -13.41 -7.39 -0.10
CA LEU A 232 -13.42 -8.56 -0.98
C LEU A 232 -14.76 -8.70 -1.72
N SER A 233 -15.88 -8.43 -1.05
CA SER A 233 -17.21 -8.50 -1.67
C SER A 233 -17.41 -7.50 -2.81
N LEU A 234 -16.67 -6.38 -2.81
CA LEU A 234 -16.73 -5.38 -3.89
C LEU A 234 -16.24 -5.93 -5.24
N PHE A 235 -15.36 -6.93 -5.23
CA PHE A 235 -14.95 -7.64 -6.45
C PHE A 235 -16.04 -8.56 -7.01
N MET A 236 -17.03 -8.93 -6.19
CA MET A 236 -18.08 -9.89 -6.52
C MET A 236 -19.42 -9.23 -6.91
N THR A 237 -19.48 -7.90 -6.92
CA THR A 237 -20.69 -7.18 -7.32
C THR A 237 -21.06 -7.51 -8.77
N GLY A 238 -22.34 -7.65 -9.10
CA GLY A 238 -22.78 -7.87 -10.49
C GLY A 238 -22.49 -6.67 -11.39
N GLU A 239 -22.54 -6.85 -12.72
CA GLU A 239 -22.39 -5.74 -13.68
C GLU A 239 -23.45 -4.65 -13.49
N ASP A 240 -24.67 -5.03 -13.10
CA ASP A 240 -25.77 -4.12 -12.81
C ASP A 240 -25.68 -3.43 -11.43
N ASP A 241 -24.66 -3.75 -10.63
CA ASP A 241 -24.49 -3.13 -9.32
C ASP A 241 -24.23 -1.61 -9.50
N PRO A 242 -24.91 -0.73 -8.74
CA PRO A 242 -24.64 0.71 -8.79
C PRO A 242 -23.16 1.06 -8.59
N LEU A 243 -22.39 0.29 -7.83
CA LEU A 243 -20.96 0.51 -7.67
C LEU A 243 -20.20 0.38 -8.99
N ARG A 244 -20.58 -0.58 -9.84
CA ARG A 244 -20.01 -0.78 -11.19
C ARG A 244 -20.62 0.16 -12.22
N ARG A 245 -21.95 0.31 -12.24
CA ARG A 245 -22.63 1.24 -13.17
C ARG A 245 -22.22 2.69 -12.95
N ASN A 246 -22.01 3.10 -11.69
CA ASN A 246 -21.59 4.46 -11.38
C ASN A 246 -20.10 4.69 -11.72
N GLU A 247 -19.29 3.66 -12.00
CA GLU A 247 -17.95 3.90 -12.59
C GLU A 247 -18.09 4.70 -13.90
N MET A 248 -19.15 4.46 -14.69
CA MET A 248 -19.46 5.26 -15.87
C MET A 248 -19.94 6.69 -15.56
N LEU A 249 -20.56 6.93 -14.40
CA LEU A 249 -20.92 8.30 -13.97
C LEU A 249 -19.69 9.09 -13.50
N TYR A 250 -18.67 8.39 -13.06
CA TYR A 250 -17.36 8.93 -12.74
C TYR A 250 -16.48 9.14 -13.97
N GLN A 251 -16.85 8.57 -15.13
CA GLN A 251 -16.29 8.92 -16.45
C GLN A 251 -16.74 10.31 -16.95
N HIS A 252 -17.38 11.16 -16.11
CA HIS A 252 -17.64 12.56 -16.47
C HIS A 252 -16.38 13.41 -16.65
N PHE A 253 -15.20 12.89 -16.37
CA PHE A 253 -13.94 13.33 -16.94
C PHE A 253 -13.12 12.09 -17.27
N GLU A 254 -12.44 12.12 -18.40
CA GLU A 254 -11.52 11.11 -18.95
C GLU A 254 -10.90 10.18 -17.89
N SER A 255 -11.59 9.08 -17.55
CA SER A 255 -10.96 8.03 -16.74
C SER A 255 -9.80 7.49 -17.57
N SER A 256 -8.59 7.77 -17.11
CA SER A 256 -7.36 7.35 -17.77
C SER A 256 -7.08 5.85 -17.61
N ILE A 257 -7.90 5.11 -16.83
CA ILE A 257 -7.87 3.65 -16.82
C ILE A 257 -8.42 3.14 -18.17
N PRO A 258 -7.67 2.30 -18.92
CA PRO A 258 -8.15 1.74 -20.18
C PRO A 258 -9.46 0.96 -20.03
N GLU A 259 -10.31 1.04 -21.05
CA GLU A 259 -11.55 0.27 -21.11
C GLU A 259 -11.29 -1.24 -20.92
N GLY A 260 -12.05 -1.88 -20.02
CA GLY A 260 -11.89 -3.30 -19.68
C GLY A 260 -10.89 -3.62 -18.56
N TRP A 261 -10.14 -2.64 -18.05
CA TRP A 261 -9.30 -2.84 -16.86
C TRP A 261 -10.15 -2.79 -15.58
N PRO A 262 -9.92 -3.68 -14.60
CA PRO A 262 -10.76 -3.74 -13.41
C PRO A 262 -10.43 -2.58 -12.46
N THR A 263 -11.28 -1.55 -12.46
CA THR A 263 -11.18 -0.34 -11.63
C THR A 263 -10.88 -0.66 -10.16
N TRP A 264 -11.65 -1.57 -9.56
CA TRP A 264 -11.46 -1.97 -8.16
C TRP A 264 -10.10 -2.61 -7.89
N GLY A 265 -9.51 -3.31 -8.86
CA GLY A 265 -8.14 -3.82 -8.73
C GLY A 265 -7.15 -2.67 -8.57
N HIS A 266 -7.19 -1.67 -9.45
CA HIS A 266 -6.28 -0.53 -9.38
C HIS A 266 -6.50 0.37 -8.16
N VAL A 267 -7.74 0.56 -7.75
CA VAL A 267 -8.08 1.29 -6.52
C VAL A 267 -7.51 0.56 -5.31
N MET A 268 -7.70 -0.76 -5.21
CA MET A 268 -7.20 -1.54 -4.09
C MET A 268 -5.67 -1.57 -4.04
N GLU A 269 -5.00 -1.70 -5.18
CA GLU A 269 -3.53 -1.65 -5.28
C GLU A 269 -2.95 -0.40 -4.59
N ARG A 270 -3.55 0.76 -4.84
CA ARG A 270 -3.10 2.05 -4.27
C ARG A 270 -3.59 2.29 -2.84
N SER A 271 -4.54 1.48 -2.37
CA SER A 271 -5.18 1.67 -1.06
C SER A 271 -4.48 0.95 0.09
N TRP A 272 -3.48 0.09 -0.19
CA TRP A 272 -2.80 -0.68 0.85
C TRP A 272 -2.18 0.19 1.95
N ASN A 273 -1.58 1.33 1.58
CA ASN A 273 -1.06 2.31 2.55
C ASN A 273 -2.14 2.83 3.51
N ALA A 274 -3.31 3.20 2.97
CA ALA A 274 -4.43 3.64 3.79
C ALA A 274 -4.94 2.49 4.67
N LEU A 275 -5.07 1.28 4.13
CA LEU A 275 -5.55 0.11 4.87
C LEU A 275 -4.62 -0.30 6.01
N LEU A 276 -3.32 -0.14 5.82
CA LEU A 276 -2.26 -0.60 6.72
C LEU A 276 -1.58 0.55 7.51
N ASN A 277 -2.19 1.74 7.49
CA ASN A 277 -1.76 2.93 8.21
C ASN A 277 -0.28 3.30 7.94
N CYS A 278 0.08 3.34 6.66
CA CYS A 278 1.39 3.74 6.16
C CYS A 278 1.23 4.88 5.14
N THR A 279 0.65 6.00 5.59
CA THR A 279 0.10 7.02 4.69
C THR A 279 1.00 8.24 4.49
N ASP A 280 2.13 8.32 5.20
CA ASP A 280 3.03 9.48 5.16
C ASP A 280 3.66 9.64 3.76
N PRO A 281 3.39 10.74 3.03
CA PRO A 281 3.96 11.00 1.70
C PRO A 281 5.48 10.91 1.64
N ASP A 282 6.18 11.18 2.75
CA ASP A 282 7.64 11.07 2.82
C ASP A 282 8.14 9.66 2.49
N VAL A 283 7.34 8.62 2.78
CA VAL A 283 7.64 7.24 2.38
C VAL A 283 7.75 7.13 0.87
N ALA A 284 6.94 7.86 0.09
CA ALA A 284 7.04 7.82 -1.36
C ALA A 284 8.21 8.65 -1.90
N TYR A 285 8.42 9.86 -1.37
CA TYR A 285 9.48 10.75 -1.84
C TYR A 285 10.88 10.15 -1.66
N ARG A 286 11.11 9.48 -0.54
CA ARG A 286 12.43 8.94 -0.18
C ARG A 286 12.80 7.65 -0.91
N CYS A 287 11.86 7.06 -1.67
CA CYS A 287 12.08 5.82 -2.40
C CYS A 287 12.19 5.94 -3.91
N GLY A 288 12.19 7.18 -4.41
CA GLY A 288 12.30 7.46 -5.84
C GLY A 288 13.71 7.32 -6.40
N GLU A 289 14.75 7.31 -5.56
CA GLU A 289 16.13 7.16 -6.02
C GLU A 289 16.54 5.68 -6.12
N PRO A 290 17.24 5.27 -7.20
CA PRO A 290 17.70 3.90 -7.37
C PRO A 290 18.49 3.47 -6.13
N ALA A 291 18.04 2.35 -5.57
CA ALA A 291 18.53 1.82 -4.32
C ALA A 291 20.05 1.64 -4.35
N CYS A 292 20.76 2.44 -3.54
CA CYS A 292 22.09 2.12 -3.01
C CYS A 292 23.16 1.63 -3.99
N GLU A 293 23.34 2.24 -5.16
CA GLU A 293 24.55 1.98 -5.95
C GLU A 293 25.80 2.63 -5.32
N GLU A 294 25.65 3.70 -4.53
CA GLU A 294 26.76 4.45 -3.95
C GLU A 294 26.62 4.71 -2.44
N ALA A 295 27.00 3.71 -1.65
CA ALA A 295 27.63 3.79 -0.32
C ALA A 295 26.92 4.43 0.90
N ASP A 296 25.69 4.94 0.82
CA ASP A 296 24.95 5.34 2.04
C ASP A 296 23.46 4.97 2.02
N CYS A 297 23.13 3.80 2.59
CA CYS A 297 21.75 3.35 2.79
C CYS A 297 21.13 3.90 4.09
N THR A 298 21.75 4.87 4.77
CA THR A 298 21.20 5.48 6.01
C THR A 298 19.97 6.33 5.70
N GLY A 299 18.83 5.67 5.54
CA GLY A 299 17.58 6.34 5.20
C GLY A 299 16.59 5.44 4.49
N LEU A 300 17.02 4.32 3.90
CA LEU A 300 16.09 3.41 3.21
C LEU A 300 15.10 2.70 4.15
N GLU A 301 15.34 2.68 5.46
CA GLU A 301 14.31 2.30 6.42
C GLU A 301 13.06 3.20 6.34
N GLN A 302 13.21 4.42 5.81
CA GLN A 302 12.12 5.38 5.60
C GLN A 302 11.31 5.04 4.33
N CYS A 303 11.74 4.04 3.55
CA CYS A 303 10.99 3.49 2.41
C CYS A 303 9.92 2.48 2.73
N GLN A 304 9.65 2.33 4.02
CA GLN A 304 8.68 1.41 4.56
C GLN A 304 8.16 1.99 5.86
N CYS A 305 6.98 1.57 6.26
CA CYS A 305 6.53 1.80 7.61
C CYS A 305 6.99 0.66 8.49
N LEU A 306 7.80 1.01 9.49
CA LEU A 306 8.22 0.06 10.50
C LEU A 306 7.17 -0.09 11.60
N ASP A 307 7.05 -1.30 12.12
CA ASP A 307 6.35 -1.56 13.37
C ASP A 307 7.22 -1.14 14.56
N PRO A 308 6.59 -0.67 15.65
CA PRO A 308 7.32 -0.34 16.87
C PRO A 308 8.00 -1.58 17.42
N VAL A 309 9.20 -1.41 17.99
CA VAL A 309 9.84 -2.47 18.76
C VAL A 309 8.95 -2.75 19.97
N LEU A 310 8.48 -3.98 20.12
CA LEU A 310 7.86 -4.43 21.37
C LEU A 310 8.93 -4.33 22.47
N SER A 311 8.95 -3.20 23.16
CA SER A 311 9.75 -3.05 24.36
C SER A 311 9.07 -3.89 25.45
N ASP A 312 9.73 -4.93 25.93
CA ASP A 312 9.34 -5.77 27.09
C ASP A 312 9.16 -4.99 28.41
N ARG A 313 9.19 -3.66 28.40
CA ARG A 313 8.78 -2.84 29.53
C ARG A 313 7.26 -2.71 29.55
N LEU A 314 6.61 -3.74 30.04
CA LEU A 314 5.39 -3.56 30.81
C LEU A 314 5.73 -2.60 31.96
N ALA A 315 5.33 -1.33 31.83
CA ALA A 315 5.24 -0.48 33.02
C ALA A 315 4.15 -1.12 33.91
N PRO A 316 4.45 -1.48 35.17
CA PRO A 316 3.41 -1.94 36.08
C PRO A 316 2.42 -0.80 36.29
N ILE A 317 1.14 -1.09 36.05
CA ILE A 317 0.02 -0.32 36.60
C ILE A 317 -0.14 -0.74 38.06
#